data_AF-A0A7S0U4Q7-F1
#
_entry.id   AF-A0A7S0U4Q7-F1
#
_cell.length_a   1.000
_cell.length_b   1.000
_cell.length_c   1.000
_cell.angle_alpha   90.00
_cell.angle_beta   90.00
_cell.angle_gamma   90.00
#
_symmetry.space_group_name_H-M   'P 1'
#
loop_
_entity.id
_entity.type
_entity.pdbx_description
1 polymer ?
#
loop_
_entity_poly.entity_id
_entity_poly.type
_entity_poly.pdbx_seq_one_letter_code
_entity_poly.pdbx_strand_id
1 'polypeptide(L)'
;VLSRSRDDTMKIWDLRKLNEPLASYPGLENLHDTTTCCFSPTSSLFMTGTSVRRMKDGTTQGEGQLRVYDRKTLQPVRTIAFPTGSVVCTLWHPKINQLMVGTSTGVTHAMYDPRQSNGGVMR
;
A
#
# COMPACT_ATOMS: atom_id res chain seq x y z
N VAL A 1 11.50 -8.60 5.94
CA VAL A 1 11.39 -8.13 4.52
C VAL A 1 9.94 -8.19 4.10
N LEU A 2 9.49 -7.25 3.26
CA LEU A 2 8.18 -7.31 2.59
C LEU A 2 8.39 -7.67 1.12
N SER A 3 7.51 -8.49 0.58
CA SER A 3 7.47 -8.80 -0.84
C SER A 3 6.06 -8.63 -1.36
N ARG A 4 5.93 -7.95 -2.50
CA ARG A 4 4.69 -7.80 -3.26
C ARG A 4 4.86 -8.47 -4.61
N SER A 5 3.88 -9.24 -5.05
CA SER A 5 3.95 -10.00 -6.30
C SER A 5 2.66 -9.84 -7.10
N ARG A 6 2.69 -10.28 -8.37
CA ARG A 6 1.54 -10.34 -9.29
C ARG A 6 0.67 -11.57 -9.06
N ASP A 7 1.01 -12.41 -8.10
CA ASP A 7 0.18 -13.51 -7.60
C ASP A 7 -0.96 -13.03 -6.69
N ASP A 8 -1.27 -11.73 -6.73
CA ASP A 8 -2.25 -11.05 -5.88
C ASP A 8 -2.00 -11.23 -4.37
N THR A 9 -0.75 -11.51 -3.98
CA THR A 9 -0.35 -11.63 -2.57
C THR A 9 0.70 -10.61 -2.14
N MET A 10 0.71 -10.34 -0.84
CA MET A 10 1.82 -9.70 -0.15
C MET A 10 2.29 -10.65 0.96
N LYS A 11 3.61 -10.77 1.14
CA LYS A 11 4.19 -11.61 2.18
C LYS A 11 5.19 -10.82 3.02
N ILE A 12 5.27 -11.19 4.29
CA ILE A 12 6.26 -10.66 5.23
C ILE A 12 7.15 -11.80 5.70
N TRP A 13 8.46 -11.54 5.70
CA TRP A 13 9.50 -12.53 5.94
C TRP A 13 10.38 -12.13 7.11
N ASP A 14 10.71 -13.11 7.95
CA ASP A 14 11.80 -12.99 8.91
C ASP A 14 13.10 -13.47 8.26
N LEU A 15 14.12 -12.60 8.22
CA LEU A 15 15.42 -12.95 7.64
C LEU A 15 16.14 -14.05 8.43
N ARG A 16 15.76 -14.28 9.69
CA ARG A 16 16.32 -15.35 10.53
C ARG A 16 15.72 -16.71 10.19
N LYS A 17 14.56 -16.75 9.52
CA LYS A 17 13.84 -17.98 9.14
C LYS A 17 13.16 -17.78 7.79
N LEU A 18 13.92 -17.96 6.72
CA LEU A 18 13.47 -17.74 5.34
C LEU A 18 12.69 -18.92 4.73
N ASN A 19 12.58 -20.05 5.44
CA ASN A 19 11.90 -21.25 4.93
C ASN A 19 10.39 -21.05 4.78
N GLU A 20 9.79 -20.13 5.55
CA GLU A 20 8.37 -19.81 5.46
C GLU A 20 8.12 -18.32 5.69
N PRO A 21 7.13 -17.72 5.02
CA PRO A 21 6.73 -16.36 5.31
C PRO A 21 6.08 -16.29 6.70
N LEU A 22 6.38 -15.23 7.44
CA LEU A 22 5.77 -14.96 8.74
C LEU A 22 4.26 -14.70 8.60
N ALA A 23 3.84 -14.04 7.52
CA ALA A 23 2.43 -13.97 7.13
C ALA A 23 2.29 -13.77 5.62
N SER A 24 1.14 -14.20 5.08
CA SER A 24 0.76 -14.07 3.68
C SER A 24 -0.63 -13.48 3.58
N TYR A 25 -0.79 -12.47 2.74
CA TYR A 25 -2.03 -11.73 2.54
C TYR A 25 -2.49 -11.91 1.09
N PRO A 26 -3.47 -12.78 0.83
CA PRO A 26 -4.05 -12.96 -0.51
C PRO A 26 -5.15 -11.92 -0.79
N GLY A 27 -5.72 -11.95 -2.00
CA GLY A 27 -6.87 -11.12 -2.39
C GLY A 27 -6.50 -9.65 -2.57
N LEU A 28 -5.22 -9.38 -2.84
CA LEU A 28 -4.70 -8.06 -3.08
C LEU A 28 -4.39 -7.93 -4.56
N GLU A 29 -5.41 -7.62 -5.37
CA GLU A 29 -5.28 -7.52 -6.82
C GLU A 29 -4.08 -6.68 -7.24
N ASN A 30 -3.28 -7.20 -8.17
CA ASN A 30 -2.11 -6.53 -8.69
C ASN A 30 -1.99 -6.72 -10.21
N LEU A 31 -2.31 -5.65 -10.95
CA LEU A 31 -2.22 -5.62 -12.41
C LEU A 31 -0.94 -4.94 -12.92
N HIS A 32 -0.21 -4.27 -12.03
CA HIS A 32 0.95 -3.46 -12.36
C HIS A 32 2.20 -4.01 -11.69
N ASP A 33 3.23 -4.35 -12.47
CA ASP A 33 4.48 -4.90 -11.93
C ASP A 33 5.24 -3.90 -11.05
N THR A 34 4.90 -2.61 -11.18
CA THR A 34 5.45 -1.51 -10.40
C THR A 34 4.77 -1.33 -9.04
N THR A 35 3.75 -2.13 -8.70
CA THR A 35 3.05 -2.06 -7.40
C THR A 35 4.00 -2.30 -6.25
N THR A 36 4.26 -1.25 -5.47
CA THR A 36 5.17 -1.31 -4.33
C THR A 36 4.43 -1.56 -3.01
N CYS A 37 5.17 -2.08 -2.04
CA CYS A 37 4.82 -2.11 -0.62
C CYS A 37 5.89 -1.37 0.19
N CYS A 38 5.50 -0.73 1.29
CA CYS A 38 6.44 0.00 2.13
C CYS A 38 6.10 -0.11 3.64
N PHE A 39 7.10 0.16 4.46
CA PHE A 39 6.93 0.30 5.91
C PHE A 39 6.69 1.77 6.28
N SER A 40 6.04 1.99 7.43
CA SER A 40 6.04 3.31 8.05
C SER A 40 7.44 3.71 8.53
N PRO A 41 7.71 5.00 8.73
CA PRO A 41 9.01 5.48 9.24
C PRO A 41 9.39 4.86 10.58
N THR A 42 8.41 4.58 11.43
CA THR A 42 8.56 3.92 12.73
C THR A 42 8.60 2.39 12.65
N SER A 43 8.42 1.82 11.45
CA SER A 43 8.30 0.37 11.20
C SER A 43 7.18 -0.33 12.00
N SER A 44 6.22 0.43 12.54
CA SER A 44 5.06 -0.11 13.26
C SER A 44 3.95 -0.56 12.31
N LEU A 45 3.90 0.01 11.10
CA LEU A 45 2.91 -0.30 10.08
C LEU A 45 3.60 -0.71 8.78
N PHE A 46 2.87 -1.44 7.96
CA PHE A 46 3.23 -1.67 6.56
C PHE A 46 2.00 -1.59 5.68
N MET A 47 2.21 -1.34 4.40
CA MET A 47 1.12 -1.11 3.48
C MET A 47 1.43 -1.51 2.05
N THR A 48 0.38 -1.71 1.27
CA THR A 48 0.44 -2.01 -0.15
C THR A 48 -0.77 -1.46 -0.88
N GLY A 49 -0.58 -1.12 -2.14
CA GLY A 49 -1.64 -0.80 -3.09
C GLY A 49 -2.31 -2.05 -3.66
N THR A 50 -3.57 -1.89 -4.06
CA THR A 50 -4.31 -2.82 -4.92
C THR A 50 -4.68 -2.14 -6.23
N SER A 51 -4.76 -2.96 -7.26
CA SER A 51 -5.24 -2.59 -8.58
C SER A 51 -6.74 -2.78 -8.71
N VAL A 52 -7.30 -2.22 -9.77
CA VAL A 52 -8.69 -2.43 -10.18
C VAL A 52 -8.71 -2.86 -11.63
N ARG A 53 -9.45 -3.92 -11.94
CA ARG A 53 -9.75 -4.25 -13.34
C ARG A 53 -10.80 -3.31 -13.92
N ARG A 54 -10.45 -2.66 -15.04
CA ARG A 54 -11.44 -2.03 -15.92
C ARG A 54 -12.09 -3.11 -16.78
N MET A 55 -13.42 -3.14 -16.76
CA MET A 55 -14.24 -4.03 -17.56
C MET A 55 -14.36 -3.49 -19.00
N LYS A 56 -14.79 -4.36 -19.93
CA LYS A 56 -14.89 -4.03 -21.36
C LYS A 56 -15.92 -2.93 -21.67
N ASP A 57 -16.89 -2.74 -20.80
CA ASP A 57 -17.93 -1.71 -20.88
C ASP A 57 -17.48 -0.35 -20.31
N GLY A 58 -16.22 -0.24 -19.88
CA GLY A 58 -15.67 0.97 -19.26
C GLY A 58 -15.96 1.11 -17.77
N THR A 59 -16.71 0.18 -17.17
CA THR A 59 -16.93 0.16 -15.71
C THR A 59 -15.72 -0.39 -14.97
N THR A 60 -15.54 -0.01 -13.71
CA THR A 60 -14.49 -0.56 -12.85
C THR A 60 -15.08 -1.61 -11.92
N GLN A 61 -14.41 -2.76 -11.79
CA GLN A 61 -14.77 -3.76 -10.78
C GLN A 61 -14.22 -3.31 -9.40
N GLY A 62 -14.77 -2.23 -8.86
CA GLY A 62 -14.38 -1.65 -7.57
C GLY A 62 -13.47 -0.43 -7.66
N GLU A 63 -12.74 -0.18 -6.58
CA GLU A 63 -11.89 1.01 -6.37
C GLU A 63 -10.48 0.57 -5.96
N GLY A 64 -9.46 1.37 -6.29
CA GLY A 64 -8.10 1.07 -5.88
C GLY A 64 -8.01 1.23 -4.37
N GLN A 65 -7.27 0.37 -3.69
CA GLN A 65 -7.19 0.43 -2.24
C GLN A 65 -5.75 0.49 -1.79
N LEU A 66 -5.48 1.36 -0.82
CA LEU A 66 -4.30 1.25 0.01
C LEU A 66 -4.67 0.46 1.27
N ARG A 67 -4.08 -0.72 1.42
CA ARG A 67 -4.26 -1.59 2.58
C ARG A 67 -3.12 -1.37 3.57
N VAL A 68 -3.46 -1.08 4.82
CA VAL A 68 -2.52 -0.80 5.91
C VAL A 68 -2.67 -1.85 7.00
N TYR A 69 -1.55 -2.36 7.49
CA TYR A 69 -1.46 -3.45 8.43
C TYR A 69 -0.55 -3.07 9.59
N ASP A 70 -0.82 -3.64 10.76
CA ASP A 70 0.03 -3.51 11.95
C ASP A 70 1.14 -4.56 11.93
N ARG A 71 2.39 -4.14 12.18
CA ARG A 71 3.55 -5.02 12.16
C ARG A 71 3.57 -6.04 13.30
N LYS A 72 3.01 -5.70 14.46
CA LYS A 72 3.00 -6.55 15.66
C LYS A 72 1.88 -7.57 15.61
N THR A 73 0.66 -7.14 15.28
CA THR A 73 -0.51 -8.04 15.25
C THR A 73 -0.69 -8.74 13.91
N LEU A 74 -0.04 -8.23 12.86
CA LEU A 74 -0.16 -8.74 11.48
C LEU A 74 -1.59 -8.65 10.93
N GLN A 75 -2.43 -7.80 11.52
CA GLN A 75 -3.83 -7.60 11.12
C GLN A 75 -4.02 -6.32 10.29
N PRO A 76 -5.04 -6.28 9.40
CA PRO A 76 -5.41 -5.05 8.71
C PRO A 76 -5.94 -4.01 9.71
N VAL A 77 -5.44 -2.79 9.63
CA VAL A 77 -5.83 -1.68 10.52
C VAL A 77 -6.67 -0.66 9.78
N ARG A 78 -6.34 -0.40 8.51
CA ARG A 78 -7.00 0.64 7.72
C ARG A 78 -6.99 0.28 6.25
N THR A 79 -8.10 0.62 5.59
CA THR A 79 -8.22 0.58 4.12
C THR A 79 -8.59 1.97 3.67
N ILE A 80 -7.86 2.51 2.69
CA ILE A 80 -8.14 3.81 2.09
C ILE A 80 -8.48 3.57 0.63
N ALA A 81 -9.66 4.02 0.21
CA ALA A 81 -10.13 3.85 -1.16
C ALA A 81 -9.68 5.01 -2.05
N PHE A 82 -9.39 4.68 -3.31
CA PHE A 82 -8.99 5.55 -4.40
C PHE A 82 -9.95 5.28 -5.57
N PRO A 83 -11.07 6.02 -5.64
CA PRO A 83 -12.13 5.79 -6.63
C PRO A 83 -11.66 5.98 -8.08
N THR A 84 -10.65 6.82 -8.26
CA THR A 84 -10.20 7.25 -9.59
C THR A 84 -9.27 6.25 -10.27
N GLY A 85 -8.76 5.21 -9.58
CA GLY A 85 -7.93 4.19 -10.23
C GLY A 85 -7.10 3.31 -9.28
N SER A 86 -6.31 2.42 -9.87
CA SER A 86 -5.40 1.52 -9.17
C SER A 86 -4.34 2.28 -8.38
N VAL A 87 -3.97 1.77 -7.20
CA VAL A 87 -2.79 2.26 -6.48
C VAL A 87 -1.55 1.56 -7.03
N VAL A 88 -0.67 2.31 -7.68
CA VAL A 88 0.48 1.77 -8.45
C VAL A 88 1.79 1.93 -7.69
N CYS A 89 2.01 3.02 -6.97
CA CYS A 89 3.22 3.17 -6.18
C CYS A 89 2.95 3.87 -4.86
N THR A 90 3.67 3.46 -3.83
CA THR A 90 3.59 4.01 -2.48
C THR A 90 4.99 4.32 -1.97
N LEU A 91 5.15 5.50 -1.39
CA LEU A 91 6.40 5.97 -0.81
C LEU A 91 6.09 6.72 0.49
N TRP A 92 6.61 6.23 1.61
CA TRP A 92 6.51 6.96 2.88
C TRP A 92 7.84 7.65 3.18
N HIS A 93 7.85 8.98 3.19
CA HIS A 93 9.04 9.75 3.47
C HIS A 93 9.32 9.81 4.99
N PRO A 94 10.52 9.42 5.46
CA PRO A 94 10.78 9.22 6.88
C PRO A 94 10.87 10.51 7.71
N LYS A 95 11.38 11.62 7.15
CA LYS A 95 11.57 12.87 7.93
C LYS A 95 10.29 13.69 8.08
N ILE A 96 9.59 13.95 6.98
CA ILE A 96 8.35 14.76 6.96
C ILE A 96 7.09 13.96 7.36
N ASN A 97 7.23 12.62 7.45
CA ASN A 97 6.14 11.70 7.77
C ASN A 97 4.91 11.86 6.85
N GLN A 98 5.18 11.94 5.54
CA GLN A 98 4.15 11.99 4.50
C GLN A 98 4.21 10.72 3.66
N LEU A 99 3.03 10.21 3.32
CA LEU A 99 2.82 9.07 2.46
C LEU A 99 2.35 9.56 1.10
N MET A 100 3.17 9.34 0.09
CA MET A 100 2.86 9.61 -1.30
C MET A 100 2.30 8.34 -1.94
N VAL A 101 1.16 8.48 -2.61
CA VAL A 101 0.46 7.40 -3.31
C VAL A 101 0.23 7.81 -4.76
N GLY A 102 0.90 7.13 -5.69
CA GLY A 102 0.69 7.30 -7.11
C GLY A 102 -0.40 6.35 -7.62
N THR A 103 -1.35 6.90 -8.38
CA THR A 103 -2.45 6.13 -8.97
C THR A 103 -2.24 5.92 -10.47
N SER A 104 -2.93 4.93 -11.06
CA SER A 104 -2.82 4.62 -12.49
C SER A 104 -3.37 5.69 -13.42
N THR A 105 -4.04 6.71 -12.90
CA THR A 105 -4.49 7.88 -13.66
C THR A 105 -3.47 9.01 -13.72
N GLY A 106 -2.28 8.82 -13.11
CA GLY A 106 -1.25 9.86 -13.03
C GLY A 106 -1.48 10.87 -11.90
N VAL A 107 -2.51 10.68 -11.08
CA VAL A 107 -2.73 11.50 -9.88
C VAL A 107 -1.89 10.97 -8.73
N THR A 108 -1.19 11.87 -8.05
CA THR A 108 -0.44 11.57 -6.82
C THR A 108 -1.14 12.17 -5.62
N HIS A 109 -1.45 11.35 -4.63
CA HIS A 109 -2.04 11.77 -3.37
C HIS A 109 -0.96 11.84 -2.30
N ALA A 110 -0.81 12.99 -1.64
CA ALA A 110 0.01 13.13 -0.45
C ALA A 110 -0.87 13.04 0.78
N MET A 111 -0.71 11.98 1.56
CA MET A 111 -1.39 11.76 2.82
C MET A 111 -0.44 12.05 3.98
N TYR A 112 -0.97 12.63 5.04
CA TYR A 112 -0.22 12.92 6.26
C TYR A 112 -1.09 12.64 7.49
N ASP A 113 -0.46 12.30 8.61
CA ASP A 113 -1.15 12.31 9.91
C ASP A 113 -0.99 13.70 10.52
N PRO A 114 -2.04 14.52 10.66
CA PRO A 114 -1.94 15.86 11.23
C PRO A 114 -1.38 15.90 12.66
N ARG A 115 -1.41 14.78 13.40
CA ARG A 115 -0.85 14.71 14.76
C ARG A 115 0.61 14.30 14.81
N GLN A 116 1.15 13.72 13.75
CA GLN A 116 2.52 13.19 13.70
C GLN A 116 3.35 13.75 12.53
N SER A 117 2.78 14.58 11.68
CA SER A 117 3.47 15.15 10.53
C SER A 117 4.16 16.45 10.92
N ASN A 118 5.48 16.47 10.73
CA ASN A 118 6.30 17.67 10.87
C ASN A 118 6.50 18.28 9.47
N GLY A 119 5.84 19.42 9.22
CA GLY A 119 6.33 20.38 8.21
C GLY A 119 5.93 20.18 6.74
N GLY A 120 4.67 19.89 6.45
CA GLY A 120 4.08 19.90 5.10
C GLY A 120 2.97 18.85 5.06
N VAL A 121 1.77 19.03 4.54
CA VAL A 121 1.24 19.81 3.43
C VAL A 121 0.45 21.03 3.97
N MET A 122 0.37 22.11 3.19
CA MET A 122 -0.25 23.39 3.55
C MET A 122 -1.54 23.26 4.37
N ARG A 123 -1.63 24.12 5.39
CA ARG A 123 -2.88 24.51 6.07
C ARG A 123 -3.86 25.16 5.11
#